data_AF-A0A958IRQ5-F1
#
_entry.id   AF-A0A958IRQ5-F1
#
_cell.length_a   1.000
_cell.length_b   1.000
_cell.length_c   1.000
_cell.angle_alpha   90.00
_cell.angle_beta   90.00
_cell.angle_gamma   90.00
#
_symmetry.space_group_name_H-M   'P 1'
#
loop_
_entity.id
_entity.type
_entity.pdbx_description
1 polymer ?
#
loop_
_entity_poly.entity_id
_entity_poly.type
_entity_poly.pdbx_seq_one_letter_code
_entity_poly.pdbx_strand_id
1 'polypeptide(L)'
;IDLRDPDAVSIRRLYEMLEGQVAVLSAGYLSWEASVALLDSLRKSALYREDQSSYLLYPNRDLARFADKNRIPEKLIKDAGLAEGNSVLGNRNIFVKDAAGNWHFNRNLRNARLLKEALAEIKHHTPEMSDREIERTLEIYEAVFDHQSFTGRSGTFYKYEGLGSIYWHMVSKLLLAVQDTFYRALDAQADPAMLEALKAHYYEIRAGIGIHKSPALYGAFTTDAYSHTPENSGAQQPGMTGQVKEDILSRFGEFGVVVRGSKIQFHPALLKPAEFLSKPQVFEYYDVHNARQSLALNPAMLAFTICQVPVVVQLGKENKVLVTLQAGGEIETEGLEIEAALSKSIFNRDGTVAKVEVRIASHAQ
;
A
#
# COMPACT_ATOMS: atom_id res chain seq x y z
N ILE A 1 12.12 16.17 12.91
CA ILE A 1 13.38 16.94 12.91
C ILE A 1 13.37 17.79 14.17
N ASP A 2 14.46 17.80 14.91
CA ASP A 2 14.62 18.56 16.13
C ASP A 2 15.69 19.64 15.91
N LEU A 3 15.33 20.89 16.22
CA LEU A 3 16.11 22.11 16.02
C LEU A 3 16.45 22.81 17.35
N ARG A 4 16.39 22.08 18.48
CA ARG A 4 16.74 22.63 19.80
C ARG A 4 18.23 22.96 19.93
N ASP A 5 19.08 22.26 19.19
CA ASP A 5 20.49 22.59 19.05
C ASP A 5 20.67 23.63 17.92
N PRO A 6 21.24 24.82 18.18
CA PRO A 6 21.43 25.83 17.16
C PRO A 6 22.43 25.43 16.06
N ASP A 7 23.33 24.48 16.33
CA ASP A 7 24.40 24.05 15.42
C ASP A 7 24.14 22.67 14.79
N ALA A 8 23.05 22.00 15.16
CA ALA A 8 22.75 20.65 14.70
C ALA A 8 21.26 20.41 14.40
N VAL A 9 21.01 19.56 13.40
CA VAL A 9 19.68 19.08 13.04
C VAL A 9 19.57 17.61 13.39
N SER A 10 18.78 17.28 14.41
CA SER A 10 18.61 15.89 14.86
C SER A 10 17.42 15.21 14.17
N ILE A 11 17.62 13.97 13.73
CA ILE A 11 16.60 13.15 13.06
C ILE A 11 16.13 12.02 13.99
N ARG A 12 14.88 12.11 14.44
CA ARG A 12 14.16 11.00 15.08
C ARG A 12 13.48 10.16 14.01
N ARG A 13 13.63 8.84 14.07
CA ARG A 13 12.95 7.89 13.17
C ARG A 13 11.59 7.50 13.75
N LEU A 14 10.65 7.23 12.86
CA LEU A 14 9.34 6.68 13.19
C LEU A 14 9.33 5.16 12.98
N TYR A 15 8.24 4.53 13.39
CA TYR A 15 7.96 3.12 13.15
C TYR A 15 7.89 2.80 11.64
N GLU A 16 8.00 1.51 11.29
CA GLU A 16 7.89 1.08 9.91
C GLU A 16 6.53 1.39 9.29
N MET A 17 6.51 1.77 8.01
CA MET A 17 5.29 2.06 7.27
C MET A 17 5.34 1.37 5.91
N LEU A 18 4.23 0.76 5.51
CA LEU A 18 4.08 0.08 4.21
C LEU A 18 4.38 1.02 3.04
N GLU A 19 3.92 2.27 3.14
CA GLU A 19 4.11 3.30 2.11
C GLU A 19 5.58 3.58 1.81
N GLY A 20 6.46 3.55 2.83
CA GLY A 20 7.90 3.70 2.63
C GLY A 20 8.51 2.53 1.85
N GLN A 21 7.95 1.33 2.02
CA GLN A 21 8.42 0.11 1.34
C GLN A 21 8.01 0.15 -0.14
N VAL A 22 6.76 0.54 -0.42
CA VAL A 22 6.27 0.80 -1.77
C VAL A 22 7.14 1.85 -2.46
N ALA A 23 7.40 2.97 -1.79
CA ALA A 23 8.15 4.07 -2.36
C ALA A 23 9.59 3.66 -2.73
N VAL A 24 10.30 2.94 -1.86
CA VAL A 24 11.70 2.54 -2.13
C VAL A 24 11.80 1.45 -3.21
N LEU A 25 10.83 0.53 -3.29
CA LEU A 25 10.74 -0.44 -4.39
C LEU A 25 10.53 0.28 -5.73
N SER A 26 9.60 1.23 -5.77
CA SER A 26 9.31 2.02 -6.98
C SER A 26 10.39 3.04 -7.35
N ALA A 27 11.25 3.44 -6.41
CA ALA A 27 12.33 4.40 -6.67
C ALA A 27 13.40 3.86 -7.63
N GLY A 28 13.50 2.53 -7.76
CA GLY A 28 14.43 1.89 -8.66
C GLY A 28 15.91 1.97 -8.31
N TYR A 29 16.20 2.30 -7.05
CA TYR A 29 17.55 2.39 -6.51
C TYR A 29 18.05 1.06 -5.93
N LEU A 30 17.14 0.19 -5.48
CA LEU A 30 17.51 -1.09 -4.88
C LEU A 30 18.04 -2.06 -5.93
N SER A 31 19.02 -2.88 -5.56
CA SER A 31 19.36 -4.08 -6.32
C SER A 31 18.22 -5.10 -6.23
N TRP A 32 18.30 -6.14 -7.06
CA TRP A 32 17.32 -7.23 -7.05
C TRP A 32 17.34 -7.98 -5.72
N GLU A 33 18.54 -8.25 -5.18
CA GLU A 33 18.74 -8.90 -3.89
C GLU A 33 18.20 -8.04 -2.75
N ALA A 34 18.44 -6.73 -2.79
CA ALA A 34 17.91 -5.80 -1.78
C ALA A 34 16.38 -5.70 -1.85
N SER A 35 15.80 -5.73 -3.05
CA SER A 35 14.35 -5.75 -3.25
C SER A 35 13.71 -7.03 -2.69
N VAL A 36 14.29 -8.19 -2.97
CA VAL A 36 13.83 -9.48 -2.42
C VAL A 36 13.99 -9.53 -0.91
N ALA A 37 15.15 -9.13 -0.38
CA ALA A 37 15.39 -9.11 1.07
C ALA A 37 14.42 -8.16 1.81
N LEU A 38 14.06 -7.03 1.19
CA LEU A 38 13.03 -6.13 1.71
C LEU A 38 11.67 -6.82 1.75
N LEU A 39 11.24 -7.48 0.67
CA LEU A 39 9.95 -8.18 0.61
C LEU A 39 9.88 -9.36 1.59
N ASP A 40 10.96 -10.12 1.72
CA ASP A 40 11.09 -11.19 2.73
C ASP A 40 10.96 -10.64 4.16
N SER A 41 11.58 -9.49 4.43
CA SER A 41 11.51 -8.82 5.72
C SER A 41 10.13 -8.23 5.98
N LEU A 42 9.50 -7.65 4.95
CA LEU A 42 8.14 -7.11 5.01
C LEU A 42 7.13 -8.22 5.36
N ARG A 43 7.27 -9.40 4.76
CA ARG A 43 6.44 -10.57 5.06
C ARG A 43 6.58 -11.07 6.50
N LYS A 44 7.74 -10.86 7.13
CA LYS A 44 8.04 -11.24 8.52
C LYS A 44 7.82 -10.10 9.52
N SER A 45 7.48 -8.90 9.04
CA SER A 45 7.36 -7.70 9.87
C SER A 45 6.01 -7.64 10.60
N ALA A 46 5.89 -6.70 11.54
CA ALA A 46 4.62 -6.39 12.19
C ALA A 46 3.56 -5.79 11.26
N LEU A 47 3.91 -5.51 10.00
CA LEU A 47 2.95 -5.08 8.98
C LEU A 47 2.17 -6.24 8.39
N TYR A 48 2.70 -7.46 8.42
CA TYR A 48 1.97 -8.61 7.87
C TYR A 48 0.85 -9.05 8.82
N ARG A 49 -0.38 -9.02 8.32
CA ARG A 49 -1.59 -9.42 9.03
C ARG A 49 -2.05 -10.79 8.51
N GLU A 50 -1.92 -11.79 9.37
CA GLU A 50 -2.01 -13.21 9.01
C GLU A 50 -3.41 -13.66 8.58
N ASP A 51 -4.47 -13.28 9.31
CA ASP A 51 -5.85 -13.69 9.04
C ASP A 51 -6.33 -13.31 7.63
N GLN A 52 -5.85 -12.18 7.11
CA GLN A 52 -6.13 -11.69 5.77
C GLN A 52 -4.97 -11.92 4.80
N SER A 53 -3.84 -12.45 5.25
CA SER A 53 -2.62 -12.67 4.47
C SER A 53 -2.21 -11.45 3.64
N SER A 54 -2.18 -10.29 4.28
CA SER A 54 -1.95 -8.98 3.63
C SER A 54 -1.26 -8.00 4.58
N TYR A 55 -1.16 -6.72 4.21
CA TYR A 55 -0.31 -5.75 4.92
C TYR A 55 -1.07 -4.58 5.53
N LEU A 56 -0.71 -4.21 6.76
CA LEU A 56 -1.11 -2.99 7.45
C LEU A 56 -0.31 -1.80 6.95
N LEU A 57 -0.82 -0.58 7.14
CA LEU A 57 -0.07 0.64 6.85
C LEU A 57 1.12 0.86 7.79
N TYR A 58 0.95 0.46 9.05
CA TYR A 58 1.93 0.55 10.13
C TYR A 58 1.57 -0.49 11.21
N PRO A 59 2.48 -0.83 12.15
CA PRO A 59 2.25 -1.90 13.11
C PRO A 59 0.99 -1.68 13.94
N ASN A 60 0.23 -2.76 14.14
CA ASN A 60 -0.84 -2.76 15.14
C ASN A 60 -0.24 -2.64 16.54
N ARG A 61 -0.89 -1.93 17.46
CA ARG A 61 -0.37 -1.74 18.82
C ARG A 61 -1.50 -1.54 19.82
N ASP A 62 -1.25 -1.98 21.04
CA ASP A 62 -2.13 -1.69 22.16
C ASP A 62 -1.97 -0.24 22.59
N LEU A 63 -3.08 0.50 22.58
CA LEU A 63 -3.13 1.80 23.23
C LEU A 63 -3.38 1.61 24.71
N ALA A 64 -2.73 2.43 25.53
CA ALA A 64 -2.98 2.45 26.96
C ALA A 64 -4.49 2.55 27.24
N ARG A 65 -4.98 1.75 28.18
CA ARG A 65 -6.38 1.80 28.61
C ARG A 65 -6.64 3.13 29.29
N PHE A 66 -7.91 3.52 29.38
CA PHE A 66 -8.29 4.84 29.91
C PHE A 66 -7.67 5.13 31.30
N ALA A 67 -7.66 4.13 32.20
CA ALA A 67 -7.09 4.27 33.54
C ALA A 67 -5.55 4.43 33.56
N ASP A 68 -4.87 3.93 32.53
CA ASP A 68 -3.41 3.90 32.46
C ASP A 68 -2.83 5.07 31.65
N LYS A 69 -3.62 5.65 30.73
CA LYS A 69 -3.20 6.71 29.78
C LYS A 69 -2.55 7.94 30.44
N ASN A 70 -2.99 8.28 31.64
CA ASN A 70 -2.59 9.50 32.34
C ASN A 70 -2.03 9.17 33.73
N ARG A 71 -1.38 8.01 33.88
CA ARG A 71 -0.73 7.64 35.13
C ARG A 71 0.75 8.04 35.06
N ILE A 72 1.17 8.93 35.94
CA ILE A 72 2.55 9.39 36.00
C ILE A 72 3.36 8.40 36.85
N PRO A 73 4.41 7.76 36.29
CA PRO A 73 5.31 6.93 37.08
C PRO A 73 5.95 7.74 38.21
N GLU A 74 5.90 7.21 39.44
CA GLU A 74 6.42 7.89 40.63
C GLU A 74 7.91 8.26 40.47
N LYS A 75 8.66 7.43 39.75
CA LYS A 75 10.07 7.69 39.41
C LYS A 75 10.24 9.01 38.66
N LEU A 76 9.36 9.36 37.72
CA LEU A 76 9.47 10.61 36.96
C LEU A 76 9.28 11.85 37.84
N ILE A 77 8.35 11.78 38.81
CA ILE A 77 8.14 12.86 39.80
C ILE A 77 9.40 13.02 40.67
N LYS A 78 9.97 11.91 41.15
CA LYS A 78 11.19 11.91 41.97
C LYS A 78 12.41 12.43 41.21
N ASP A 79 12.64 11.96 39.99
CA ASP A 79 13.78 12.35 39.15
C ASP A 79 13.69 13.83 38.74
N ALA A 80 12.48 14.36 38.59
CA ALA A 80 12.24 15.78 38.38
C ALA A 80 12.45 16.64 39.65
N GLY A 81 12.68 16.03 40.81
CA GLY A 81 12.82 16.74 42.08
C GLY A 81 11.55 17.49 42.50
N LEU A 82 10.38 17.08 41.99
CA LEU A 82 9.09 17.62 42.41
C LEU A 82 8.70 16.94 43.73
N ALA A 83 8.65 17.72 44.81
CA ALA A 83 8.28 17.23 46.14
C ALA A 83 6.85 17.62 46.52
N GLU A 84 6.21 16.85 47.40
CA GLU A 84 4.93 17.23 47.99
C GLU A 84 5.10 18.56 48.77
N GLY A 85 4.23 19.54 48.49
CA GLY A 85 4.34 20.91 48.99
C GLY A 85 4.94 21.92 48.02
N ASN A 86 5.51 21.46 46.89
CA ASN A 86 5.90 22.32 45.78
C ASN A 86 4.66 22.99 45.13
N SER A 87 4.79 24.25 44.70
CA SER A 87 3.71 25.05 44.09
C SER A 87 3.11 24.42 42.82
N VAL A 88 3.88 23.58 42.12
CA VAL A 88 3.43 22.84 40.94
C VAL A 88 2.74 21.53 41.33
N LEU A 89 3.40 20.68 42.13
CA LEU A 89 2.87 19.36 42.51
C LEU A 89 1.60 19.46 43.37
N GLY A 90 1.48 20.50 44.20
CA GLY A 90 0.29 20.79 44.99
C GLY A 90 -0.86 21.42 44.20
N ASN A 91 -0.61 21.86 42.95
CA ASN A 91 -1.62 22.55 42.17
C ASN A 91 -2.55 21.57 41.44
N ARG A 92 -3.82 21.56 41.86
CA ARG A 92 -4.85 20.67 41.29
C ARG A 92 -5.17 20.95 39.81
N ASN A 93 -4.78 22.11 39.28
CA ASN A 93 -4.90 22.41 37.85
C ASN A 93 -3.79 21.76 37.01
N ILE A 94 -2.70 21.29 37.64
CA ILE A 94 -1.62 20.56 36.99
C ILE A 94 -1.67 19.07 37.34
N PHE A 95 -1.62 18.74 38.63
CA PHE A 95 -1.55 17.36 39.11
C PHE A 95 -2.73 16.99 40.01
N VAL A 96 -3.18 15.76 39.91
CA VAL A 96 -4.21 15.18 40.77
C VAL A 96 -3.71 13.83 41.29
N LYS A 97 -3.82 13.61 42.60
CA LYS A 97 -3.55 12.32 43.23
C LYS A 97 -4.85 11.52 43.35
N ASP A 98 -4.85 10.27 42.89
CA ASP A 98 -6.01 9.38 43.05
C ASP A 98 -6.10 8.80 44.48
N ALA A 99 -7.17 8.05 44.75
CA ALA A 99 -7.39 7.42 46.06
C ALA A 99 -6.37 6.30 46.38
N ALA A 100 -5.65 5.78 45.37
CA ALA A 100 -4.60 4.78 45.52
C ALA A 100 -3.20 5.42 45.64
N GLY A 101 -3.11 6.75 45.62
CA GLY A 101 -1.87 7.50 45.75
C GLY A 101 -1.11 7.72 44.44
N ASN A 102 -1.66 7.36 43.28
CA ASN A 102 -1.03 7.62 41.98
C ASN A 102 -1.24 9.06 41.53
N TRP A 103 -0.26 9.58 40.79
CA TRP A 103 -0.33 10.92 40.22
C TRP A 103 -0.83 10.91 38.78
N HIS A 104 -1.62 11.91 38.44
CA HIS A 104 -2.19 12.14 37.12
C HIS A 104 -2.07 13.62 36.74
N PHE A 105 -1.95 13.94 35.45
CA PHE A 105 -2.18 15.31 35.01
C PHE A 105 -3.68 15.66 35.10
N ASN A 106 -4.00 16.93 35.29
CA ASN A 106 -5.39 17.37 35.27
C ASN A 106 -6.03 17.08 33.90
N ARG A 107 -7.27 16.54 33.92
CA ARG A 107 -8.02 16.15 32.72
C ARG A 107 -8.22 17.26 31.68
N ASN A 108 -8.11 18.53 32.07
CA ASN A 108 -8.28 19.67 31.18
C ASN A 108 -7.03 19.92 30.30
N LEU A 109 -5.88 19.33 30.67
CA LEU A 109 -4.62 19.44 29.95
C LEU A 109 -4.57 18.46 28.77
N ARG A 110 -5.08 18.93 27.62
CA ARG A 110 -5.14 18.14 26.37
C ARG A 110 -3.85 18.13 25.57
N ASN A 111 -2.92 19.05 25.83
CA ASN A 111 -1.62 19.14 25.17
C ASN A 111 -0.67 20.05 25.96
N ALA A 112 0.61 20.07 25.55
CA ALA A 112 1.65 20.85 26.18
C ALA A 112 1.42 22.38 26.14
N ARG A 113 0.65 22.90 25.18
CA ARG A 113 0.31 24.34 25.14
C ARG A 113 -0.54 24.72 26.36
N LEU A 114 -1.58 23.95 26.64
CA LEU A 114 -2.44 24.18 27.82
C LEU A 114 -1.66 24.01 29.13
N LEU A 115 -0.71 23.08 29.18
CA LEU A 115 0.17 22.94 30.33
C LEU A 115 1.08 24.17 30.49
N LYS A 116 1.68 24.67 29.40
CA LYS A 116 2.49 25.91 29.43
C LYS A 116 1.69 27.11 29.91
N GLU A 117 0.45 27.26 29.45
CA GLU A 117 -0.45 28.34 29.88
C GLU A 117 -0.75 28.25 31.38
N ALA A 118 -1.07 27.05 31.88
CA ALA A 118 -1.34 26.83 33.30
C ALA A 118 -0.08 27.06 34.17
N LEU A 119 1.10 26.62 33.71
CA LEU A 119 2.36 26.86 34.42
C LEU A 119 2.75 28.33 34.45
N ALA A 120 2.47 29.08 33.37
CA ALA A 120 2.73 30.52 33.31
C ALA A 120 1.82 31.30 34.28
N GLU A 121 0.56 30.90 34.41
CA GLU A 121 -0.37 31.46 35.40
C GLU A 121 0.11 31.21 36.84
N ILE A 122 0.62 30.01 37.12
CA ILE A 122 1.20 29.68 38.42
C ILE A 122 2.43 30.54 38.69
N LYS A 123 3.38 30.62 37.75
CA LYS A 123 4.59 31.44 37.90
C LYS A 123 4.28 32.91 38.11
N HIS A 124 3.21 33.44 37.51
CA HIS A 124 2.75 34.81 37.76
C HIS A 124 2.35 35.05 39.22
N HIS A 125 1.71 34.08 39.88
CA HIS A 125 1.29 34.17 41.28
C HIS A 125 2.33 33.62 42.27
N THR A 126 3.37 32.95 41.77
CA THR A 126 4.43 32.29 42.55
C THR A 126 5.78 32.56 41.84
N PRO A 127 6.32 33.79 41.93
CA PRO A 127 7.53 34.19 41.19
C PRO A 127 8.80 33.40 41.54
N GLU A 128 8.82 32.75 42.70
CA GLU A 128 9.89 31.86 43.17
C GLU A 128 9.98 30.53 42.41
N MET A 129 8.96 30.19 41.61
CA MET A 129 8.98 29.03 40.72
C MET A 129 10.05 29.19 39.63
N SER A 130 11.00 28.26 39.62
CA SER A 130 12.13 28.25 38.69
C SER A 130 11.72 27.79 37.29
N ASP A 131 12.42 28.29 36.27
CA ASP A 131 12.24 27.82 34.90
C ASP A 131 12.54 26.31 34.75
N ARG A 132 13.44 25.80 35.58
CA ARG A 132 13.77 24.37 35.62
C ARG A 132 12.58 23.50 36.06
N GLU A 133 11.72 23.99 36.94
CA GLU A 133 10.50 23.28 37.36
C GLU A 133 9.47 23.24 36.23
N ILE A 134 9.35 24.32 35.45
CA ILE A 134 8.52 24.38 34.25
C ILE A 134 9.02 23.35 33.23
N GLU A 135 10.31 23.41 32.90
CA GLU A 135 10.94 22.51 31.93
C GLU A 135 10.73 21.05 32.31
N ARG A 136 11.03 20.67 33.55
CA ARG A 136 10.86 19.30 34.04
C ARG A 136 9.39 18.85 34.04
N THR A 137 8.45 19.74 34.34
CA THR A 137 7.02 19.40 34.28
C THR A 137 6.58 19.13 32.84
N LEU A 138 7.09 19.91 31.89
CA LEU A 138 6.86 19.69 30.46
C LEU A 138 7.52 18.38 29.98
N GLU A 139 8.71 18.06 30.47
CA GLU A 139 9.40 16.79 30.19
C GLU A 139 8.62 15.59 30.73
N ILE A 140 8.07 15.65 31.95
CA ILE A 140 7.21 14.59 32.49
C ILE A 140 5.95 14.44 31.63
N TYR A 141 5.31 15.55 31.25
CA TYR A 141 4.12 15.53 30.41
C TYR A 141 4.40 14.87 29.06
N GLU A 142 5.52 15.21 28.43
CA GLU A 142 5.95 14.58 27.19
C GLU A 142 6.31 13.09 27.40
N ALA A 143 6.97 12.74 28.50
CA ALA A 143 7.29 11.33 28.81
C ALA A 143 6.04 10.46 29.04
N VAL A 144 4.94 11.04 29.55
CA VAL A 144 3.68 10.33 29.78
C VAL A 144 2.86 10.18 28.50
N PHE A 145 2.81 11.21 27.65
CA PHE A 145 1.93 11.23 26.48
C PHE A 145 2.64 10.98 25.12
N ASP A 146 3.96 11.13 25.05
CA ASP A 146 4.80 11.03 23.84
C ASP A 146 4.16 11.73 22.63
N HIS A 147 3.69 12.96 22.83
CA HIS A 147 2.99 13.72 21.79
C HIS A 147 3.90 14.05 20.61
N GLN A 148 5.22 14.03 20.76
CA GLN A 148 6.16 14.14 19.64
C GLN A 148 6.07 12.98 18.65
N SER A 149 5.58 11.81 19.08
CA SER A 149 5.29 10.66 18.21
C SER A 149 3.89 10.73 17.57
N PHE A 150 3.09 11.77 17.85
CA PHE A 150 1.77 11.92 17.26
C PHE A 150 1.87 12.34 15.79
N THR A 151 1.61 11.40 14.89
CA THR A 151 1.61 11.60 13.44
C THR A 151 0.22 11.89 12.87
N GLY A 152 -0.79 12.06 13.72
CA GLY A 152 -2.20 12.21 13.36
C GLY A 152 -3.09 11.12 13.96
N ARG A 153 -4.36 11.10 13.53
CA ARG A 153 -5.39 10.18 14.07
C ARG A 153 -5.07 8.69 13.87
N SER A 154 -4.18 8.40 12.93
CA SER A 154 -3.84 7.07 12.42
C SER A 154 -3.54 6.09 13.56
N GLY A 155 -2.67 6.49 14.49
CA GLY A 155 -2.31 5.70 15.65
C GLY A 155 -3.25 5.78 16.85
N THR A 156 -4.48 6.30 16.73
CA THR A 156 -5.40 6.56 17.86
C THR A 156 -6.84 6.05 17.66
N PHE A 157 -7.11 5.33 16.57
CA PHE A 157 -8.40 4.71 16.27
C PHE A 157 -8.22 3.37 15.54
N TYR A 158 -9.30 2.61 15.37
CA TYR A 158 -9.26 1.17 15.03
C TYR A 158 -9.97 0.80 13.71
N LYS A 159 -10.17 1.76 12.81
CA LYS A 159 -10.87 1.59 11.51
C LYS A 159 -10.27 2.56 10.48
N TYR A 160 -10.64 2.45 9.21
CA TYR A 160 -10.11 3.27 8.12
C TYR A 160 -8.60 3.08 7.97
N GLU A 161 -7.81 4.15 8.08
CA GLU A 161 -6.36 4.04 8.09
C GLU A 161 -5.81 3.48 9.41
N GLY A 162 -6.63 3.34 10.45
CA GLY A 162 -6.24 3.10 11.84
C GLY A 162 -5.58 1.76 12.17
N LEU A 163 -5.33 1.58 13.46
CA LEU A 163 -4.69 0.39 14.02
C LEU A 163 -5.43 -0.90 13.62
N GLY A 164 -4.66 -1.90 13.17
CA GLY A 164 -5.16 -3.22 12.76
C GLY A 164 -5.93 -3.24 11.42
N SER A 165 -6.08 -2.10 10.75
CA SER A 165 -6.82 -1.99 9.50
C SER A 165 -5.91 -2.10 8.27
N ILE A 166 -6.25 -3.00 7.35
CA ILE A 166 -5.62 -3.05 6.03
C ILE A 166 -6.25 -1.97 5.17
N TYR A 167 -5.42 -1.14 4.52
CA TYR A 167 -5.89 -0.14 3.56
C TYR A 167 -5.52 -0.57 2.13
N TRP A 168 -6.50 -1.08 1.39
CA TRP A 168 -6.28 -1.87 0.19
C TRP A 168 -5.58 -1.13 -0.94
N HIS A 169 -5.79 0.18 -1.04
CA HIS A 169 -5.10 0.98 -2.05
C HIS A 169 -3.57 0.94 -1.88
N MET A 170 -3.05 0.95 -0.65
CA MET A 170 -1.60 0.85 -0.43
C MET A 170 -1.06 -0.55 -0.74
N VAL A 171 -1.86 -1.60 -0.49
CA VAL A 171 -1.50 -2.97 -0.85
C VAL A 171 -1.46 -3.16 -2.37
N SER A 172 -2.42 -2.60 -3.12
CA SER A 172 -2.37 -2.64 -4.58
C SER A 172 -1.23 -1.79 -5.17
N LYS A 173 -0.81 -0.72 -4.49
CA LYS A 173 0.44 -0.03 -4.85
C LYS A 173 1.67 -0.89 -4.63
N LEU A 174 1.72 -1.65 -3.53
CA LEU A 174 2.79 -2.64 -3.31
C LEU A 174 2.79 -3.69 -4.43
N LEU A 175 1.63 -4.24 -4.79
CA LEU A 175 1.50 -5.20 -5.88
C LEU A 175 2.09 -4.66 -7.18
N LEU A 176 1.73 -3.44 -7.56
CA LEU A 176 2.23 -2.77 -8.76
C LEU A 176 3.74 -2.49 -8.67
N ALA A 177 4.25 -2.07 -7.51
CA ALA A 177 5.69 -1.83 -7.32
C ALA A 177 6.52 -3.12 -7.44
N VAL A 178 6.02 -4.23 -6.92
CA VAL A 178 6.66 -5.55 -7.07
C VAL A 178 6.61 -6.02 -8.51
N GLN A 179 5.49 -5.79 -9.21
CA GLN A 179 5.38 -6.09 -10.65
C GLN A 179 6.40 -5.30 -11.48
N ASP A 180 6.52 -3.99 -11.27
CA ASP A 180 7.50 -3.15 -11.97
C ASP A 180 8.92 -3.62 -11.68
N THR A 181 9.21 -3.95 -10.42
CA THR A 181 10.52 -4.50 -10.01
C THR A 181 10.81 -5.82 -10.73
N PHE A 182 9.83 -6.73 -10.83
CA PHE A 182 9.96 -7.98 -11.57
C PHE A 182 10.27 -7.74 -13.05
N TYR A 183 9.52 -6.86 -13.72
CA TYR A 183 9.74 -6.58 -15.15
C TYR A 183 11.08 -5.90 -15.42
N ARG A 184 11.52 -5.01 -14.55
CA ARG A 184 12.86 -4.42 -14.64
C ARG A 184 13.97 -5.43 -14.45
N ALA A 185 13.81 -6.36 -13.51
CA ALA A 185 14.74 -7.47 -13.33
C ALA A 185 14.75 -8.39 -14.56
N LEU A 186 13.57 -8.65 -15.15
CA LEU A 186 13.42 -9.46 -16.36
C LEU A 186 14.12 -8.80 -17.57
N ASP A 187 13.88 -7.52 -17.80
CA ASP A 187 14.54 -6.75 -18.87
C ASP A 187 16.07 -6.70 -18.69
N ALA A 188 16.53 -6.63 -17.43
CA ALA A 188 17.95 -6.65 -17.09
C ALA A 188 18.58 -8.06 -17.13
N GLN A 189 17.80 -9.10 -17.48
CA GLN A 189 18.25 -10.49 -17.49
C GLN A 189 18.86 -10.92 -16.15
N ALA A 190 18.21 -10.51 -15.05
CA ALA A 190 18.62 -10.87 -13.71
C ALA A 190 18.64 -12.40 -13.49
N ASP A 191 19.34 -12.84 -12.44
CA ASP A 191 19.37 -14.24 -12.03
C ASP A 191 17.95 -14.83 -11.95
N PRO A 192 17.68 -16.00 -12.59
CA PRO A 192 16.41 -16.71 -12.48
C PRO A 192 15.90 -16.87 -11.05
N ALA A 193 16.78 -17.06 -10.06
CA ALA A 193 16.38 -17.16 -8.66
C ALA A 193 15.73 -15.86 -8.14
N MET A 194 16.21 -14.69 -8.59
CA MET A 194 15.64 -13.40 -8.22
C MET A 194 14.28 -13.18 -8.90
N LEU A 195 14.16 -13.57 -10.18
CA LEU A 195 12.88 -13.51 -10.90
C LEU A 195 11.81 -14.36 -10.23
N GLU A 196 12.15 -15.60 -9.86
CA GLU A 196 11.23 -16.50 -9.16
C GLU A 196 10.83 -15.97 -7.78
N ALA A 197 11.78 -15.40 -7.02
CA ALA A 197 11.47 -14.80 -5.72
C ALA A 197 10.52 -13.58 -5.85
N LEU A 198 10.79 -12.67 -6.80
CA LEU A 198 9.92 -11.51 -7.05
C LEU A 198 8.52 -11.94 -7.54
N LYS A 199 8.46 -12.95 -8.42
CA LYS A 199 7.21 -13.54 -8.93
C LYS A 199 6.40 -14.21 -7.81
N ALA A 200 7.06 -14.90 -6.88
CA ALA A 200 6.41 -15.47 -5.71
C ALA A 200 5.78 -14.38 -4.84
N HIS A 201 6.53 -13.34 -4.47
CA HIS A 201 6.01 -12.20 -3.70
C HIS A 201 4.84 -11.52 -4.41
N TYR A 202 4.94 -11.29 -5.72
CA TYR A 202 3.86 -10.73 -6.53
C TYR A 202 2.56 -11.53 -6.36
N TYR A 203 2.62 -12.85 -6.53
CA TYR A 203 1.41 -13.68 -6.43
C TYR A 203 0.89 -13.85 -5.01
N GLU A 204 1.75 -13.81 -4.00
CA GLU A 204 1.33 -13.80 -2.60
C GLU A 204 0.56 -12.52 -2.27
N ILE A 205 1.09 -11.35 -2.65
CA ILE A 205 0.40 -10.05 -2.48
C ILE A 205 -0.94 -10.06 -3.23
N ARG A 206 -0.95 -10.53 -4.48
CA ARG A 206 -2.15 -10.65 -5.31
C ARG A 206 -3.21 -11.56 -4.66
N ALA A 207 -2.79 -12.68 -4.07
CA ALA A 207 -3.71 -13.56 -3.34
C ALA A 207 -4.29 -12.86 -2.10
N GLY A 208 -3.47 -12.03 -1.43
CA GLY A 208 -3.87 -11.19 -0.29
C GLY A 208 -4.97 -10.17 -0.63
N ILE A 209 -4.98 -9.60 -1.85
CA ILE A 209 -6.07 -8.70 -2.34
C ILE A 209 -7.45 -9.36 -2.19
N GLY A 210 -7.54 -10.67 -2.43
CA GLY A 210 -8.65 -11.46 -1.92
C GLY A 210 -9.77 -11.82 -2.89
N ILE A 211 -9.59 -11.66 -4.20
CA ILE A 211 -10.59 -12.06 -5.23
C ILE A 211 -11.04 -13.54 -5.06
N HIS A 212 -10.13 -14.40 -4.61
CA HIS A 212 -10.37 -15.84 -4.41
C HIS A 212 -10.56 -16.25 -2.94
N LYS A 213 -10.72 -15.31 -2.01
CA LYS A 213 -11.08 -15.63 -0.62
C LYS A 213 -12.53 -16.14 -0.56
N SER A 214 -12.89 -16.77 0.55
CA SER A 214 -14.30 -17.03 0.81
C SER A 214 -15.02 -15.69 1.08
N PRO A 215 -16.31 -15.55 0.70
CA PRO A 215 -17.09 -14.35 1.03
C PRO A 215 -17.17 -14.10 2.54
N ALA A 216 -17.11 -15.15 3.37
CA ALA A 216 -17.09 -15.03 4.81
C ALA A 216 -15.79 -14.38 5.34
N LEU A 217 -14.63 -14.76 4.78
CA LEU A 217 -13.34 -14.17 5.16
C LEU A 217 -13.19 -12.74 4.62
N TYR A 218 -13.65 -12.49 3.39
CA TYR A 218 -13.63 -11.17 2.78
C TYR A 218 -14.63 -10.22 3.45
N GLY A 219 -15.79 -10.75 3.83
CA GLY A 219 -16.92 -10.05 4.43
C GLY A 219 -17.83 -9.33 3.43
N ALA A 220 -17.71 -9.64 2.14
CA ALA A 220 -18.52 -9.11 1.04
C ALA A 220 -18.34 -9.96 -0.23
N PHE A 221 -18.88 -9.49 -1.37
CA PHE A 221 -18.54 -10.05 -2.68
C PHE A 221 -17.07 -9.75 -3.01
N THR A 222 -16.30 -10.79 -3.33
CA THR A 222 -14.84 -10.69 -3.53
C THR A 222 -14.44 -10.02 -4.84
N THR A 223 -15.39 -9.86 -5.76
CA THR A 223 -15.20 -9.13 -7.02
C THR A 223 -15.34 -7.62 -6.86
N ASP A 224 -15.85 -7.15 -5.72
CA ASP A 224 -16.08 -5.75 -5.46
C ASP A 224 -14.91 -5.17 -4.65
N ALA A 225 -14.41 -4.01 -5.08
CA ALA A 225 -13.35 -3.29 -4.38
C ALA A 225 -13.89 -2.57 -3.13
N TYR A 226 -13.08 -2.52 -2.08
CA TYR A 226 -13.38 -1.86 -0.81
C TYR A 226 -12.17 -1.06 -0.34
N SER A 227 -12.38 0.02 0.41
CA SER A 227 -11.26 0.89 0.81
C SER A 227 -10.37 0.25 1.86
N HIS A 228 -10.97 -0.45 2.85
CA HIS A 228 -10.22 -1.01 3.96
C HIS A 228 -10.91 -2.21 4.61
N THR A 229 -10.14 -3.04 5.32
CA THR A 229 -10.62 -4.15 6.16
C THR A 229 -10.04 -4.00 7.58
N PRO A 230 -10.84 -3.53 8.56
CA PRO A 230 -10.45 -3.42 9.96
C PRO A 230 -10.13 -4.77 10.60
N GLU A 231 -9.55 -4.75 11.79
CA GLU A 231 -9.27 -5.98 12.56
C GLU A 231 -10.56 -6.74 12.91
N ASN A 232 -11.60 -6.01 13.32
CA ASN A 232 -12.82 -6.58 13.88
C ASN A 232 -14.01 -6.65 12.90
N SER A 233 -13.76 -6.54 11.58
CA SER A 233 -14.83 -6.64 10.57
C SER A 233 -14.29 -7.06 9.21
N GLY A 234 -15.19 -7.48 8.32
CA GLY A 234 -14.89 -7.66 6.90
C GLY A 234 -14.71 -6.33 6.13
N ALA A 235 -14.62 -6.40 4.82
CA ALA A 235 -14.37 -5.29 3.91
C ALA A 235 -15.37 -4.11 4.08
N GLN A 236 -14.87 -2.86 4.00
CA GLN A 236 -15.61 -1.63 4.29
C GLN A 236 -15.41 -0.56 3.22
N GLN A 237 -16.43 0.27 3.00
CA GLN A 237 -16.48 1.35 1.98
C GLN A 237 -16.36 0.82 0.53
N PRO A 238 -17.49 0.34 -0.07
CA PRO A 238 -17.48 -0.26 -1.40
C PRO A 238 -17.23 0.75 -2.53
N GLY A 239 -16.67 0.26 -3.62
CA GLY A 239 -16.71 0.88 -4.94
C GLY A 239 -15.51 1.78 -5.24
N MET A 240 -15.69 3.09 -5.09
CA MET A 240 -14.81 4.12 -5.70
C MET A 240 -13.51 4.38 -4.90
N THR A 241 -12.76 3.32 -4.59
CA THR A 241 -11.42 3.40 -4.00
C THR A 241 -10.35 3.58 -5.08
N GLY A 242 -9.27 4.30 -4.76
CA GLY A 242 -8.10 4.42 -5.63
C GLY A 242 -7.39 3.10 -5.92
N GLN A 243 -7.71 2.03 -5.18
CA GLN A 243 -7.20 0.67 -5.41
C GLN A 243 -7.40 0.21 -6.86
N VAL A 244 -8.59 0.46 -7.43
CA VAL A 244 -8.98 -0.10 -8.74
C VAL A 244 -8.06 0.33 -9.88
N LYS A 245 -7.48 1.54 -9.81
CA LYS A 245 -6.56 2.01 -10.86
C LYS A 245 -5.24 1.22 -10.85
N GLU A 246 -4.74 0.85 -9.68
CA GLU A 246 -3.48 0.13 -9.52
C GLU A 246 -3.68 -1.33 -9.96
N ASP A 247 -4.85 -1.91 -9.66
CA ASP A 247 -5.22 -3.27 -10.07
C ASP A 247 -5.44 -3.35 -11.59
N ILE A 248 -5.99 -2.31 -12.23
CA ILE A 248 -6.08 -2.21 -13.71
C ILE A 248 -4.68 -2.20 -14.34
N LEU A 249 -3.77 -1.36 -13.83
CA LEU A 249 -2.39 -1.30 -14.32
C LEU A 249 -1.68 -2.65 -14.12
N SER A 250 -1.82 -3.24 -12.94
CA SER A 250 -1.26 -4.55 -12.61
C SER A 250 -1.79 -5.61 -13.57
N ARG A 251 -3.08 -5.57 -13.92
CA ARG A 251 -3.68 -6.54 -14.83
C ARG A 251 -3.16 -6.41 -16.27
N PHE A 252 -2.95 -5.19 -16.77
CA PHE A 252 -2.28 -5.01 -18.06
C PHE A 252 -0.83 -5.48 -18.03
N GLY A 253 -0.12 -5.28 -16.92
CA GLY A 253 1.19 -5.86 -16.68
C GLY A 253 1.16 -7.40 -16.70
N GLU A 254 0.17 -8.05 -16.10
CA GLU A 254 0.01 -9.52 -16.18
C GLU A 254 -0.20 -10.02 -17.60
N PHE A 255 -1.00 -9.32 -18.40
CA PHE A 255 -1.15 -9.59 -19.83
C PHE A 255 0.13 -9.31 -20.63
N GLY A 256 1.13 -8.69 -20.02
CA GLY A 256 2.40 -8.35 -20.63
C GLY A 256 2.33 -7.13 -21.55
N VAL A 257 1.30 -6.30 -21.47
CA VAL A 257 1.13 -5.17 -22.38
C VAL A 257 2.10 -4.06 -22.00
N VAL A 258 3.06 -3.77 -22.88
CA VAL A 258 4.08 -2.75 -22.70
C VAL A 258 4.08 -1.83 -23.92
N VAL A 259 4.29 -0.52 -23.70
CA VAL A 259 4.47 0.44 -24.79
C VAL A 259 5.90 0.98 -24.75
N ARG A 260 6.68 0.67 -25.78
CA ARG A 260 8.09 1.11 -25.93
C ARG A 260 8.34 1.50 -27.37
N GLY A 261 9.06 2.62 -27.58
CA GLY A 261 9.40 3.09 -28.93
C GLY A 261 8.19 3.25 -29.87
N SER A 262 7.04 3.70 -29.32
CA SER A 262 5.76 3.82 -30.05
C SER A 262 5.16 2.50 -30.57
N LYS A 263 5.66 1.35 -30.11
CA LYS A 263 5.11 0.02 -30.40
C LYS A 263 4.39 -0.54 -29.17
N ILE A 264 3.29 -1.26 -29.39
CA ILE A 264 2.70 -2.15 -28.40
C ILE A 264 3.49 -3.47 -28.44
N GLN A 265 3.94 -3.93 -27.28
CA GLN A 265 4.67 -5.17 -27.09
C GLN A 265 3.95 -6.05 -26.07
N PHE A 266 4.15 -7.36 -26.18
CA PHE A 266 3.55 -8.37 -25.29
C PHE A 266 4.64 -9.20 -24.60
N HIS A 267 4.83 -9.01 -23.29
CA HIS A 267 5.76 -9.76 -22.43
C HIS A 267 5.01 -10.46 -21.26
N PRO A 268 4.24 -11.53 -21.54
CA PRO A 268 3.28 -12.12 -20.59
C PRO A 268 3.94 -13.04 -19.54
N ALA A 269 5.05 -12.62 -18.94
CA ALA A 269 5.85 -13.42 -18.00
C ALA A 269 5.17 -13.69 -16.63
N LEU A 270 4.15 -12.90 -16.29
CA LEU A 270 3.30 -13.09 -15.11
C LEU A 270 1.91 -13.67 -15.44
N LEU A 271 1.64 -14.00 -16.71
CA LEU A 271 0.37 -14.61 -17.10
C LEU A 271 0.37 -16.09 -16.72
N LYS A 272 -0.61 -16.54 -15.91
CA LYS A 272 -0.66 -17.95 -15.51
C LYS A 272 -1.30 -18.83 -16.60
N PRO A 273 -0.78 -20.04 -16.85
CA PRO A 273 -1.40 -21.01 -17.76
C PRO A 273 -2.87 -21.32 -17.42
N ALA A 274 -3.23 -21.27 -16.13
CA ALA A 274 -4.59 -21.51 -15.65
C ALA A 274 -5.62 -20.43 -16.06
N GLU A 275 -5.17 -19.30 -16.63
CA GLU A 275 -6.06 -18.24 -17.13
C GLU A 275 -6.56 -18.48 -18.55
N PHE A 276 -5.96 -19.44 -19.27
CA PHE A 276 -6.45 -19.83 -20.59
C PHE A 276 -7.69 -20.72 -20.47
N LEU A 277 -8.60 -20.58 -21.43
CA LEU A 277 -9.85 -21.33 -21.44
C LEU A 277 -9.60 -22.84 -21.57
N SER A 278 -10.33 -23.62 -20.77
CA SER A 278 -10.36 -25.09 -20.89
C SER A 278 -11.44 -25.60 -21.83
N LYS A 279 -12.42 -24.76 -22.19
CA LYS A 279 -13.55 -25.07 -23.08
C LYS A 279 -13.87 -23.86 -23.96
N PRO A 280 -14.50 -24.06 -25.14
CA PRO A 280 -14.90 -22.94 -25.97
C PRO A 280 -15.81 -21.95 -25.23
N GLN A 281 -15.63 -20.65 -25.51
CA GLN A 281 -16.48 -19.57 -24.99
C GLN A 281 -16.69 -18.48 -26.05
N VAL A 282 -17.67 -17.62 -25.83
CA VAL A 282 -17.89 -16.43 -26.65
C VAL A 282 -17.44 -15.21 -25.88
N PHE A 283 -16.52 -14.44 -26.45
CA PHE A 283 -16.10 -13.15 -25.94
C PHE A 283 -16.97 -12.06 -26.56
N GLU A 284 -17.83 -11.45 -25.75
CA GLU A 284 -18.65 -10.31 -26.15
C GLU A 284 -17.94 -9.01 -25.77
N TYR A 285 -17.90 -8.06 -26.71
CA TYR A 285 -17.25 -6.77 -26.50
C TYR A 285 -17.94 -5.67 -27.33
N TYR A 286 -17.54 -4.43 -27.09
CA TYR A 286 -17.93 -3.28 -27.89
C TYR A 286 -16.71 -2.76 -28.65
N ASP A 287 -16.85 -2.58 -29.95
CA ASP A 287 -15.80 -2.00 -30.79
C ASP A 287 -15.69 -0.48 -30.64
N VAL A 288 -14.75 0.15 -31.37
CA VAL A 288 -14.51 1.59 -31.33
C VAL A 288 -15.69 2.43 -31.85
N HIS A 289 -16.64 1.82 -32.55
CA HIS A 289 -17.88 2.44 -33.03
C HIS A 289 -19.06 2.17 -32.08
N ASN A 290 -18.80 1.60 -30.90
CA ASN A 290 -19.80 1.24 -29.90
C ASN A 290 -20.81 0.19 -30.41
N ALA A 291 -20.43 -0.60 -31.42
CA ALA A 291 -21.24 -1.73 -31.86
C ALA A 291 -20.87 -2.99 -31.06
N ARG A 292 -21.90 -3.75 -30.66
CA ARG A 292 -21.72 -5.01 -29.96
C ARG A 292 -21.21 -6.05 -30.97
N GLN A 293 -20.10 -6.68 -30.62
CA GLN A 293 -19.44 -7.72 -31.40
C GLN A 293 -19.28 -8.99 -30.54
N SER A 294 -19.00 -10.10 -31.20
CA SER A 294 -18.67 -11.37 -30.53
C SER A 294 -17.55 -12.12 -31.25
N LEU A 295 -16.72 -12.81 -30.47
CA LEU A 295 -15.64 -13.67 -30.97
C LEU A 295 -15.77 -15.05 -30.32
N ALA A 296 -15.72 -16.10 -31.14
CA ALA A 296 -15.58 -17.46 -30.64
C ALA A 296 -14.13 -17.68 -30.19
N LEU A 297 -13.94 -18.10 -28.94
CA LEU A 297 -12.67 -18.48 -28.37
C LEU A 297 -12.63 -20.00 -28.21
N ASN A 298 -11.54 -20.61 -28.66
CA ASN A 298 -11.27 -22.03 -28.47
C ASN A 298 -10.56 -22.28 -27.13
N PRO A 299 -10.47 -23.54 -26.67
CA PRO A 299 -9.56 -23.90 -25.59
C PRO A 299 -8.13 -23.42 -25.87
N ALA A 300 -7.37 -23.15 -24.81
CA ALA A 300 -6.03 -22.55 -24.86
C ALA A 300 -5.97 -21.13 -25.44
N MET A 301 -7.09 -20.41 -25.45
CA MET A 301 -7.17 -18.97 -25.74
C MET A 301 -7.62 -18.18 -24.52
N LEU A 302 -7.25 -16.91 -24.49
CA LEU A 302 -7.88 -15.88 -23.66
C LEU A 302 -8.06 -14.61 -24.50
N ALA A 303 -8.96 -13.72 -24.09
CA ALA A 303 -9.14 -12.44 -24.76
C ALA A 303 -9.33 -11.28 -23.78
N PHE A 304 -8.90 -10.11 -24.22
CA PHE A 304 -9.12 -8.82 -23.56
C PHE A 304 -9.16 -7.72 -24.63
N THR A 305 -9.19 -6.45 -24.21
CA THR A 305 -9.13 -5.33 -25.16
C THR A 305 -8.03 -4.34 -24.79
N ILE A 306 -7.42 -3.73 -25.81
CA ILE A 306 -6.55 -2.57 -25.67
C ILE A 306 -7.16 -1.46 -26.51
N CYS A 307 -7.49 -0.32 -25.91
CA CYS A 307 -8.15 0.79 -26.61
C CYS A 307 -9.42 0.35 -27.39
N GLN A 308 -10.19 -0.60 -26.83
CA GLN A 308 -11.35 -1.28 -27.44
C GLN A 308 -11.06 -2.19 -28.66
N VAL A 309 -9.81 -2.38 -29.06
CA VAL A 309 -9.44 -3.41 -30.04
C VAL A 309 -9.33 -4.75 -29.32
N PRO A 310 -10.02 -5.82 -29.76
CA PRO A 310 -9.92 -7.14 -29.16
C PRO A 310 -8.54 -7.75 -29.41
N VAL A 311 -7.93 -8.23 -28.34
CA VAL A 311 -6.67 -8.99 -28.35
C VAL A 311 -6.98 -10.41 -27.93
N VAL A 312 -6.68 -11.37 -28.80
CA VAL A 312 -6.77 -12.80 -28.50
C VAL A 312 -5.37 -13.35 -28.30
N VAL A 313 -5.11 -13.94 -27.15
CA VAL A 313 -3.83 -14.56 -26.83
C VAL A 313 -3.99 -16.08 -26.89
N GLN A 314 -3.08 -16.75 -27.58
CA GLN A 314 -3.09 -18.21 -27.73
C GLN A 314 -1.69 -18.79 -27.53
N LEU A 315 -1.62 -20.02 -27.00
CA LEU A 315 -0.37 -20.76 -26.92
C LEU A 315 -0.04 -21.39 -28.28
N GLY A 316 1.24 -21.40 -28.64
CA GLY A 316 1.70 -21.96 -29.91
C GLY A 316 3.16 -22.43 -29.89
N LYS A 317 3.70 -22.67 -31.09
CA LYS A 317 5.09 -23.13 -31.29
C LYS A 317 6.08 -21.97 -31.36
N GLU A 318 5.64 -20.81 -31.81
CA GLU A 318 6.47 -19.64 -32.09
C GLU A 318 5.79 -18.36 -31.61
N ASN A 319 6.60 -17.35 -31.30
CA ASN A 319 6.13 -16.02 -30.96
C ASN A 319 5.72 -15.26 -32.21
N LYS A 320 4.49 -14.78 -32.23
CA LYS A 320 3.91 -14.15 -33.43
C LYS A 320 2.80 -13.19 -33.09
N VAL A 321 2.68 -12.11 -33.86
CA VAL A 321 1.53 -11.21 -33.83
C VAL A 321 0.88 -11.16 -35.21
N LEU A 322 -0.44 -11.31 -35.24
CA LEU A 322 -1.27 -11.17 -36.44
C LEU A 322 -2.28 -10.04 -36.19
N VAL A 323 -2.25 -9.03 -37.04
CA VAL A 323 -3.16 -7.88 -36.99
C VAL A 323 -4.14 -7.96 -38.15
N THR A 324 -5.42 -8.13 -37.85
CA THR A 324 -6.50 -8.09 -38.85
C THR A 324 -6.97 -6.66 -39.04
N LEU A 325 -7.01 -6.19 -40.28
CA LEU A 325 -7.48 -4.84 -40.63
C LEU A 325 -8.98 -4.80 -40.91
N GLN A 326 -9.62 -3.67 -40.61
CA GLN A 326 -11.06 -3.49 -40.82
C GLN A 326 -11.46 -3.50 -42.30
N ALA A 327 -10.57 -3.04 -43.19
CA ALA A 327 -10.77 -3.09 -44.64
C ALA A 327 -10.57 -4.51 -45.23
N GLY A 328 -10.27 -5.50 -44.40
CA GLY A 328 -9.81 -6.82 -44.80
C GLY A 328 -8.29 -6.86 -44.96
N GLY A 329 -7.76 -8.08 -44.93
CA GLY A 329 -6.32 -8.33 -44.94
C GLY A 329 -5.72 -8.49 -43.54
N GLU A 330 -4.55 -9.09 -43.50
CA GLU A 330 -3.82 -9.41 -42.27
C GLU A 330 -2.37 -8.99 -42.42
N ILE A 331 -1.82 -8.43 -41.34
CA ILE A 331 -0.40 -8.10 -41.24
C ILE A 331 0.20 -9.00 -40.16
N GLU A 332 1.22 -9.74 -40.56
CA GLU A 332 1.87 -10.72 -39.72
C GLU A 332 3.27 -10.24 -39.35
N THR A 333 3.65 -10.41 -38.09
CA THR A 333 4.96 -9.99 -37.57
C THR A 333 5.54 -11.08 -36.68
N GLU A 334 6.79 -11.46 -36.95
CA GLU A 334 7.54 -12.37 -36.07
C GLU A 334 7.85 -11.68 -34.74
N GLY A 335 7.78 -12.42 -33.64
CA GLY A 335 7.95 -11.86 -32.30
C GLY A 335 6.64 -11.40 -31.67
N LEU A 336 6.73 -10.55 -30.64
CA LEU A 336 5.61 -10.16 -29.78
C LEU A 336 5.37 -8.65 -29.80
N GLU A 337 5.46 -8.03 -30.97
CA GLU A 337 5.24 -6.59 -31.12
C GLU A 337 4.34 -6.22 -32.30
N ILE A 338 3.65 -5.09 -32.16
CA ILE A 338 2.87 -4.44 -33.20
C ILE A 338 3.66 -3.24 -33.70
N GLU A 339 3.85 -3.14 -35.02
CA GLU A 339 4.56 -2.02 -35.62
C GLU A 339 3.98 -0.65 -35.26
N ALA A 340 4.84 0.38 -35.27
CA ALA A 340 4.52 1.69 -34.71
C ALA A 340 3.30 2.36 -35.38
N ALA A 341 3.11 2.15 -36.69
CA ALA A 341 1.96 2.70 -37.42
C ALA A 341 0.63 2.09 -36.95
N LEU A 342 0.58 0.77 -36.76
CA LEU A 342 -0.61 0.05 -36.30
C LEU A 342 -0.86 0.30 -34.80
N SER A 343 0.20 0.36 -34.00
CA SER A 343 0.13 0.76 -32.59
C SER A 343 -0.50 2.15 -32.44
N LYS A 344 -0.06 3.12 -33.24
CA LYS A 344 -0.65 4.47 -33.28
C LYS A 344 -2.13 4.46 -33.66
N SER A 345 -2.53 3.63 -34.63
CA SER A 345 -3.94 3.47 -34.99
C SER A 345 -4.77 2.94 -33.81
N ILE A 346 -4.28 1.93 -33.09
CA ILE A 346 -4.93 1.39 -31.89
C ILE A 346 -5.05 2.47 -30.82
N PHE A 347 -3.99 3.23 -30.53
CA PHE A 347 -4.02 4.32 -29.55
C PHE A 347 -5.03 5.41 -29.92
N ASN A 348 -5.13 5.74 -31.21
CA ASN A 348 -6.06 6.75 -31.72
C ASN A 348 -7.51 6.25 -31.84
N ARG A 349 -7.74 4.95 -31.70
CA ARG A 349 -9.07 4.32 -31.85
C ARG A 349 -9.72 4.66 -33.19
N ASP A 350 -8.92 4.69 -34.26
CA ASP A 350 -9.38 5.12 -35.59
C ASP A 350 -10.14 4.04 -36.38
N GLY A 351 -10.23 2.82 -35.85
CA GLY A 351 -10.95 1.71 -36.45
C GLY A 351 -10.22 1.00 -37.59
N THR A 352 -8.94 1.32 -37.84
CA THR A 352 -8.15 0.62 -38.87
C THR A 352 -7.86 -0.83 -38.48
N VAL A 353 -7.57 -1.07 -37.19
CA VAL A 353 -7.30 -2.41 -36.65
C VAL A 353 -8.58 -3.01 -36.08
N ALA A 354 -8.99 -4.15 -36.64
CA ALA A 354 -10.19 -4.88 -36.21
C ALA A 354 -9.91 -5.85 -35.05
N LYS A 355 -8.75 -6.51 -35.08
CA LYS A 355 -8.38 -7.57 -34.12
C LYS A 355 -6.86 -7.75 -34.08
N VAL A 356 -6.35 -8.10 -32.91
CA VAL A 356 -4.96 -8.56 -32.74
C VAL A 356 -4.97 -9.98 -32.20
N GLU A 357 -4.21 -10.88 -32.81
CA GLU A 357 -3.93 -12.21 -32.29
C GLU A 357 -2.45 -12.31 -31.90
N VAL A 358 -2.20 -12.72 -30.66
CA VAL A 358 -0.86 -12.89 -30.11
C VAL A 358 -0.64 -14.38 -29.85
N ARG A 359 0.32 -14.97 -30.53
CA ARG A 359 0.76 -16.36 -30.30
C ARG A 359 2.01 -16.33 -29.44
N ILE A 360 1.96 -17.01 -28.30
CA ILE A 360 3.09 -17.12 -27.37
C ILE A 360 3.67 -18.52 -27.48
N ALA A 361 4.98 -18.63 -27.66
CA ALA A 361 5.67 -19.90 -27.66
C ALA A 361 5.54 -20.57 -26.28
N SER A 362 5.09 -21.82 -26.28
CA SER A 362 4.81 -22.63 -25.07
C SER A 362 6.03 -22.89 -24.17
N HIS A 363 7.25 -22.59 -24.62
CA HIS A 363 8.49 -22.71 -23.84
C HIS A 363 8.91 -21.38 -23.16
N ALA A 364 8.10 -20.32 -23.30
CA ALA A 364 8.37 -18.98 -22.78
C ALA A 364 7.57 -18.61 -21.51
N GLN A 365 6.99 -19.60 -20.80
CA GLN A 365 6.19 -19.40 -19.58
C GLN A 365 6.82 -20.03 -18.34
#